data_AF-A0A8T1WXP3-F1
#
_entry.id   AF-A0A8T1WXP3-F1
#
_cell.length_a   1.000
_cell.length_b   1.000
_cell.length_c   1.000
_cell.angle_alpha   90.00
_cell.angle_beta   90.00
_cell.angle_gamma   90.00
#
_symmetry.space_group_name_H-M   'P 1'
#
loop_
_entity.id
_entity.type
_entity.pdbx_description
1 polymer ?
#
loop_
_entity_poly.entity_id
_entity_poly.type
_entity_poly.pdbx_seq_one_letter_code
_entity_poly.pdbx_strand_id
1 'polypeptide(L)'
;MDFLRLLAADLHALRAEAKRKYPVVKEAVDRALEALPALQQQYAALLRVEGRAPGPGHPLFQSESVLRPFLLACNHTNASHKILVLALASIQRLVSWDAIEPASVGSILRVLQIQAEKNAHADVQVKLLQTLLQLMTLAYEEKKDAGPQDKTKQQTAVQDTGQQQDSELVGNEDMVMQAVWICMHLHATSSSASSVVGNTAAMTIRQLVSLAFGKVHASPEAKHVGVLLFQELCFMSREENGVWLKRTAVSPMSAALGVELLETVLAAHYALFRDDVEFKAVLKQQMTPLVQSVLEMGCNDKSGGSANSGITGPTNTSITSSNTTGAVVSCTGNDRIQTSSKHEKPKRKGHVV
;
A
#
# COMPACT_ATOMS: atom_id res chain seq x y z
N MET A 1 5.15 -31.19 -2.33
CA MET A 1 4.94 -31.30 -3.80
C MET A 1 3.99 -30.25 -4.38
N ASP A 2 2.95 -29.82 -3.66
CA ASP A 2 1.95 -28.89 -4.23
C ASP A 2 2.50 -27.52 -4.65
N PHE A 3 3.43 -26.93 -3.89
CA PHE A 3 4.02 -25.63 -4.23
C PHE A 3 4.68 -25.62 -5.62
N LEU A 4 5.63 -26.52 -5.87
CA LEU A 4 6.32 -26.61 -7.17
C LEU A 4 5.37 -26.97 -8.32
N ARG A 5 4.33 -27.78 -8.06
CA ARG A 5 3.30 -28.12 -9.05
C ARG A 5 2.46 -26.88 -9.43
N LEU A 6 2.03 -26.11 -8.43
CA LEU A 6 1.28 -24.88 -8.64
C LEU A 6 2.15 -23.84 -9.39
N LEU A 7 3.43 -23.73 -9.05
CA LEU A 7 4.37 -22.84 -9.73
C LEU A 7 4.61 -23.24 -11.19
N ALA A 8 4.71 -24.54 -11.48
CA ALA A 8 4.76 -25.05 -12.86
C ALA A 8 3.50 -24.64 -13.65
N ALA A 9 2.32 -24.76 -13.03
CA ALA A 9 1.05 -24.40 -13.65
C ALA A 9 0.98 -22.89 -13.96
N ASP A 10 1.44 -22.04 -13.04
CA ASP A 10 1.54 -20.59 -13.24
C ASP A 10 2.48 -20.23 -14.40
N LEU A 11 3.67 -20.85 -14.46
CA LEU A 11 4.62 -20.65 -15.55
C LEU A 11 4.01 -21.07 -16.89
N HIS A 12 3.36 -22.23 -16.98
CA HIS A 12 2.68 -22.65 -18.20
C HIS A 12 1.54 -21.71 -18.61
N ALA A 13 0.75 -21.21 -17.66
CA ALA A 13 -0.31 -20.24 -17.92
C ALA A 13 0.26 -18.91 -18.43
N LEU A 14 1.33 -18.40 -17.81
CA LEU A 14 2.02 -17.20 -18.25
C LEU A 14 2.62 -17.38 -19.64
N ARG A 15 3.26 -18.53 -19.92
CA ARG A 15 3.80 -18.86 -21.26
C ARG A 15 2.72 -18.78 -22.33
N ALA A 16 1.57 -19.39 -22.07
CA ALA A 16 0.46 -19.47 -23.02
C ALA A 16 -0.08 -18.09 -23.38
N GLU A 17 -0.13 -17.18 -22.40
CA GLU A 17 -0.57 -15.80 -22.59
C GLU A 17 0.52 -14.91 -23.21
N ALA A 18 1.79 -15.11 -22.83
CA ALA A 18 2.91 -14.27 -23.22
C ALA A 18 3.41 -14.53 -24.66
N LYS A 19 3.30 -15.77 -25.16
CA LYS A 19 3.97 -16.24 -26.39
C LYS A 19 3.76 -15.41 -27.66
N ARG A 20 2.67 -14.63 -27.75
CA ARG A 20 2.35 -13.81 -28.93
C ARG A 20 2.87 -12.37 -28.83
N LYS A 21 2.77 -11.76 -27.64
CA LYS A 21 2.99 -10.32 -27.45
C LYS A 21 4.25 -9.99 -26.64
N TYR A 22 4.78 -10.96 -25.90
CA TYR A 22 5.86 -10.76 -24.94
C TYR A 22 6.92 -11.86 -25.11
N PRO A 23 7.71 -11.84 -26.20
CA PRO A 23 8.69 -12.90 -26.49
C PRO A 23 9.75 -13.04 -25.39
N VAL A 24 10.22 -11.92 -24.82
CA VAL A 24 11.20 -11.90 -23.72
C VAL A 24 10.66 -12.56 -22.46
N VAL A 25 9.38 -12.34 -22.12
CA VAL A 25 8.71 -13.02 -21.00
C VAL A 25 8.62 -14.52 -21.28
N LYS A 26 8.21 -14.89 -22.49
CA LYS A 26 8.11 -16.31 -22.90
C LYS A 26 9.45 -17.04 -22.82
N GLU A 27 10.56 -16.43 -23.27
CA GLU A 27 11.90 -16.99 -23.12
C GLU A 27 12.33 -17.14 -21.66
N ALA A 28 12.00 -16.15 -20.82
CA ALA A 28 12.28 -16.27 -19.38
C ALA A 28 11.48 -17.43 -18.76
N VAL A 29 10.22 -17.60 -19.14
CA VAL A 29 9.40 -18.74 -18.70
C VAL A 29 9.98 -20.07 -19.20
N ASP A 30 10.44 -20.15 -20.46
CA ASP A 30 11.08 -21.35 -21.00
C ASP A 30 12.30 -21.76 -20.17
N ARG A 31 13.18 -20.79 -19.83
CA ARG A 31 14.34 -21.02 -18.94
C ARG A 31 13.92 -21.44 -17.51
N ALA A 32 12.88 -20.83 -16.95
CA ALA A 32 12.37 -21.20 -15.63
C ALA A 32 11.84 -22.65 -15.62
N LEU A 33 11.14 -23.05 -16.68
CA LEU A 33 10.62 -24.41 -16.84
C LEU A 33 11.73 -25.45 -17.06
N GLU A 34 12.84 -25.08 -17.70
CA GLU A 34 14.02 -25.93 -17.81
C GLU A 34 14.73 -26.15 -16.47
N ALA A 35 14.73 -25.14 -15.59
CA ALA A 35 15.32 -25.24 -14.25
C ALA A 35 14.44 -26.04 -13.25
N LEU A 36 13.12 -26.07 -13.47
CA LEU A 36 12.18 -26.65 -12.52
C LEU A 36 12.37 -28.16 -12.24
N PRO A 37 12.70 -29.02 -13.23
CA PRO A 37 13.02 -30.43 -12.97
C PRO A 37 14.22 -30.63 -12.06
N ALA A 38 15.27 -29.83 -12.21
CA ALA A 38 16.46 -29.89 -11.34
C ALA A 38 16.07 -29.54 -9.89
N LEU A 39 15.22 -28.53 -9.72
CA LEU A 39 14.68 -28.12 -8.42
C LEU A 39 13.83 -29.24 -7.77
N GLN A 40 12.99 -29.93 -8.56
CA GLN A 40 12.21 -31.07 -8.10
C GLN A 40 13.09 -32.27 -7.69
N GLN A 41 14.18 -32.51 -8.43
CA GLN A 41 15.15 -33.55 -8.09
C GLN A 41 15.86 -33.24 -6.78
N GLN A 42 16.30 -31.99 -6.58
CA GLN A 42 16.92 -31.54 -5.33
C GLN A 42 15.96 -31.66 -4.14
N TYR A 43 14.70 -31.26 -4.29
CA TYR A 43 13.66 -31.48 -3.27
C TYR A 43 13.53 -32.96 -2.89
N ALA A 44 13.47 -33.84 -3.89
CA ALA A 44 13.34 -35.28 -3.67
C ALA A 44 14.63 -35.91 -3.08
N ALA A 45 15.80 -35.33 -3.34
CA ALA A 45 17.05 -35.73 -2.72
C ALA A 45 17.08 -35.34 -1.23
N LEU A 46 16.74 -34.09 -0.90
CA LEU A 46 16.65 -33.62 0.49
C LEU A 46 15.64 -34.42 1.30
N LEU A 47 14.47 -34.72 0.73
CA LEU A 47 13.47 -35.55 1.38
C LEU A 47 13.99 -36.97 1.71
N ARG A 48 14.86 -37.53 0.86
CA ARG A 48 15.47 -38.85 1.10
C ARG A 48 16.56 -38.82 2.17
N VAL A 49 17.33 -37.73 2.23
CA VAL A 49 18.45 -37.58 3.17
C VAL A 49 17.96 -37.18 4.56
N GLU A 50 17.13 -36.15 4.65
CA GLU A 50 16.68 -35.57 5.92
C GLU A 50 15.41 -36.21 6.45
N GLY A 51 14.72 -37.04 5.66
CA GLY A 51 13.44 -37.65 6.02
C GLY A 51 12.28 -36.66 6.17
N ARG A 52 12.53 -35.36 5.98
CA ARG A 52 11.56 -34.27 6.10
C ARG A 52 11.49 -33.51 4.78
N ALA A 53 10.27 -33.14 4.40
CA ALA A 53 10.06 -32.29 3.24
C ALA A 53 10.54 -30.86 3.53
N PRO A 54 11.36 -30.26 2.63
CA PRO A 54 11.66 -28.84 2.68
C PRO A 54 10.38 -28.00 2.75
N GLY A 55 10.29 -27.16 3.78
CA GLY A 55 9.15 -26.28 4.04
C GLY A 55 9.30 -24.89 3.44
N PRO A 56 8.33 -23.99 3.68
CA PRO A 56 8.46 -22.56 3.39
C PRO A 56 9.75 -21.98 3.98
N GLY A 57 10.36 -21.02 3.28
CA GLY A 57 11.60 -20.35 3.70
C GLY A 57 12.89 -21.13 3.44
N HIS A 58 12.80 -22.37 2.94
CA HIS A 58 13.98 -23.16 2.62
C HIS A 58 14.73 -22.57 1.39
N PRO A 59 16.07 -22.38 1.45
CA PRO A 59 16.86 -21.74 0.38
C PRO A 59 16.70 -22.39 -1.00
N LEU A 60 16.43 -23.70 -1.03
CA LEU A 60 16.04 -24.44 -2.25
C LEU A 60 15.05 -23.66 -3.13
N PHE A 61 14.04 -23.03 -2.53
CA PHE A 61 12.97 -22.38 -3.28
C PHE A 61 13.31 -20.95 -3.72
N GLN A 62 14.39 -20.36 -3.21
CA GLN A 62 14.85 -19.00 -3.54
C GLN A 62 15.62 -19.05 -4.86
N SER A 63 14.90 -19.03 -5.97
CA SER A 63 15.47 -19.13 -7.31
C SER A 63 15.07 -17.95 -8.18
N GLU A 64 16.02 -17.04 -8.42
CA GLU A 64 15.86 -15.88 -9.30
C GLU A 64 15.33 -16.23 -10.69
N SER A 65 15.79 -17.37 -11.25
CA SER A 65 15.34 -17.85 -12.56
C SER A 65 13.82 -18.10 -12.62
N VAL A 66 13.21 -18.44 -11.48
CA VAL A 66 11.77 -18.74 -11.36
C VAL A 66 10.96 -17.47 -11.11
N LEU A 67 11.51 -16.49 -10.39
CA LEU A 67 10.86 -15.20 -10.14
C LEU A 67 10.90 -14.27 -11.36
N ARG A 68 12.02 -14.25 -12.09
CA ARG A 68 12.31 -13.33 -13.21
C ARG A 68 11.21 -13.24 -14.28
N PRO A 69 10.54 -14.31 -14.74
CA PRO A 69 9.50 -14.21 -15.75
C PRO A 69 8.31 -13.34 -15.29
N PHE A 70 7.96 -13.41 -14.01
CA PHE A 70 6.86 -12.63 -13.43
C PHE A 70 7.25 -11.16 -13.28
N LEU A 71 8.49 -10.88 -12.88
CA LEU A 71 9.02 -9.52 -12.83
C LEU A 71 9.02 -8.87 -14.21
N LEU A 72 9.49 -9.59 -15.24
CA LEU A 72 9.47 -9.09 -16.62
C LEU A 72 8.05 -8.79 -17.10
N ALA A 73 7.08 -9.65 -16.78
CA ALA A 73 5.68 -9.43 -17.09
C ALA A 73 5.14 -8.14 -16.45
N CYS A 74 5.41 -7.92 -15.16
CA CYS A 74 4.99 -6.72 -14.42
C CYS A 74 5.82 -5.47 -14.76
N ASN A 75 7.00 -5.59 -15.37
CA ASN A 75 7.81 -4.45 -15.79
C ASN A 75 7.25 -3.76 -17.05
N HIS A 76 6.36 -4.41 -17.80
CA HIS A 76 5.67 -3.79 -18.93
C HIS A 76 4.56 -2.85 -18.44
N THR A 77 4.72 -1.54 -18.66
CA THR A 77 3.76 -0.50 -18.26
C THR A 77 2.34 -0.74 -18.78
N ASN A 78 2.22 -1.31 -19.98
CA ASN A 78 0.93 -1.62 -20.65
C ASN A 78 0.73 -3.13 -20.81
N ALA A 79 1.18 -3.94 -19.84
CA ALA A 79 0.87 -5.37 -19.82
C ALA A 79 -0.66 -5.60 -19.83
N SER A 80 -1.12 -6.66 -20.50
CA SER A 80 -2.54 -6.99 -20.46
C SER A 80 -2.96 -7.33 -19.03
N HIS A 81 -4.22 -7.00 -18.69
CA HIS A 81 -4.82 -7.32 -17.40
C HIS A 81 -4.59 -8.78 -16.99
N LYS A 82 -4.80 -9.73 -17.91
CA LYS A 82 -4.58 -11.16 -17.68
C LYS A 82 -3.13 -11.53 -17.38
N ILE A 83 -2.16 -10.92 -18.06
CA ILE A 83 -0.72 -11.13 -17.77
C ILE A 83 -0.39 -10.67 -16.36
N LEU A 84 -0.89 -9.50 -15.95
CA LEU A 84 -0.63 -8.94 -14.63
C LEU A 84 -1.26 -9.77 -13.52
N VAL A 85 -2.49 -10.23 -13.69
CA VAL A 85 -3.16 -11.10 -12.71
C VAL A 85 -2.37 -12.41 -12.52
N LEU A 86 -1.92 -13.04 -13.60
CA LEU A 86 -1.09 -14.26 -13.53
C LEU A 86 0.26 -13.99 -12.85
N ALA A 87 0.95 -12.92 -13.23
CA ALA A 87 2.27 -12.59 -12.70
C ALA A 87 2.19 -12.24 -11.21
N LEU A 88 1.27 -11.36 -10.81
CA LEU A 88 1.07 -11.00 -9.40
C LEU A 88 0.55 -12.17 -8.57
N ALA A 89 -0.22 -13.11 -9.13
CA ALA A 89 -0.60 -14.37 -8.46
C ALA A 89 0.63 -15.21 -8.11
N SER A 90 1.54 -15.31 -9.06
CA SER A 90 2.76 -16.09 -8.92
C SER A 90 3.73 -15.43 -7.93
N ILE A 91 3.93 -14.11 -8.01
CA ILE A 91 4.76 -13.36 -7.06
C ILE A 91 4.20 -13.50 -5.66
N GLN A 92 2.89 -13.28 -5.45
CA GLN A 92 2.27 -13.43 -4.13
C GLN A 92 2.44 -14.85 -3.57
N ARG A 93 2.39 -15.87 -4.43
CA ARG A 93 2.63 -17.25 -4.01
C ARG A 93 4.09 -17.49 -3.58
N LEU A 94 5.05 -17.01 -4.35
CA LEU A 94 6.48 -17.07 -4.01
C LEU A 94 6.74 -16.37 -2.67
N VAL A 95 6.19 -15.17 -2.50
CA VAL A 95 6.25 -14.41 -1.25
C VAL A 95 5.63 -15.21 -0.10
N SER A 96 4.41 -15.73 -0.24
CA SER A 96 3.74 -16.49 0.82
C SER A 96 4.46 -17.78 1.25
N TRP A 97 5.32 -18.33 0.39
CA TRP A 97 6.14 -19.50 0.68
C TRP A 97 7.55 -19.14 1.18
N ASP A 98 7.84 -17.85 1.38
CA ASP A 98 9.17 -17.32 1.70
C ASP A 98 10.25 -17.84 0.70
N ALA A 99 9.87 -17.85 -0.59
CA ALA A 99 10.68 -18.32 -1.71
C ALA A 99 11.31 -17.16 -2.50
N ILE A 100 11.55 -16.03 -1.83
CA ILE A 100 12.12 -14.82 -2.42
C ILE A 100 13.53 -14.62 -1.86
N GLU A 101 14.50 -14.40 -2.74
CA GLU A 101 15.84 -13.99 -2.33
C GLU A 101 15.80 -12.53 -1.83
N PRO A 102 16.48 -12.18 -0.74
CA PRO A 102 16.47 -10.80 -0.21
C PRO A 102 16.88 -9.73 -1.24
N ALA A 103 17.88 -10.02 -2.08
CA ALA A 103 18.33 -9.15 -3.17
C ALA A 103 17.21 -8.82 -4.18
N SER A 104 16.16 -9.64 -4.26
CA SER A 104 15.06 -9.49 -5.20
C SER A 104 13.93 -8.59 -4.71
N VAL A 105 13.90 -8.25 -3.42
CA VAL A 105 12.81 -7.47 -2.83
C VAL A 105 12.68 -6.10 -3.52
N GLY A 106 13.80 -5.44 -3.81
CA GLY A 106 13.81 -4.14 -4.50
C GLY A 106 13.27 -4.24 -5.93
N SER A 107 13.56 -5.35 -6.62
CA SER A 107 13.03 -5.62 -7.96
C SER A 107 11.51 -5.83 -7.93
N ILE A 108 10.99 -6.50 -6.90
CA ILE A 108 9.54 -6.66 -6.70
C ILE A 108 8.90 -5.30 -6.43
N LEU A 109 9.39 -4.53 -5.46
CA LEU A 109 8.85 -3.20 -5.15
C LEU A 109 8.84 -2.28 -6.37
N ARG A 110 9.90 -2.32 -7.19
CA ARG A 110 9.98 -1.59 -8.47
C ARG A 110 8.85 -1.94 -9.43
N VAL A 111 8.59 -3.23 -9.69
CA VAL A 111 7.52 -3.61 -10.63
C VAL A 111 6.14 -3.36 -10.06
N LEU A 112 5.95 -3.46 -8.74
CA LEU A 112 4.72 -3.03 -8.08
C LEU A 112 4.51 -1.52 -8.26
N GLN A 113 5.54 -0.69 -8.07
CA GLN A 113 5.43 0.75 -8.30
C GLN A 113 5.01 1.10 -9.73
N ILE A 114 5.67 0.48 -10.73
CA ILE A 114 5.33 0.68 -12.15
C ILE A 114 3.84 0.41 -12.38
N GLN A 115 3.31 -0.68 -11.83
CA GLN A 115 1.91 -1.05 -12.02
C GLN A 115 0.95 -0.18 -11.20
N ALA A 116 1.35 0.32 -10.03
CA ALA A 116 0.55 1.28 -9.27
C ALA A 116 0.34 2.59 -10.04
N GLU A 117 1.36 3.06 -10.76
CA GLU A 117 1.31 4.30 -11.54
C GLU A 117 0.55 4.17 -12.86
N LYS A 118 0.69 3.04 -13.55
CA LYS A 118 0.25 2.89 -14.94
C LYS A 118 -1.05 2.11 -15.08
N ASN A 119 -1.48 1.41 -14.04
CA ASN A 119 -2.66 0.56 -14.08
C ASN A 119 -3.82 1.16 -13.28
N ALA A 120 -5.02 1.15 -13.87
CA ALA A 120 -6.25 1.63 -13.24
C ALA A 120 -7.25 0.51 -12.88
N HIS A 121 -6.88 -0.76 -13.10
CA HIS A 121 -7.73 -1.90 -12.77
C HIS A 121 -7.68 -2.16 -11.26
N ALA A 122 -8.83 -2.00 -10.60
CA ALA A 122 -8.95 -2.10 -9.15
C ALA A 122 -8.49 -3.46 -8.60
N ASP A 123 -8.77 -4.55 -9.29
CA ASP A 123 -8.37 -5.90 -8.86
C ASP A 123 -6.85 -6.10 -8.94
N VAL A 124 -6.19 -5.55 -9.96
CA VAL A 124 -4.72 -5.53 -10.06
C VAL A 124 -4.11 -4.69 -8.94
N GLN A 125 -4.64 -3.50 -8.68
CA GLN A 125 -4.16 -2.60 -7.62
C GLN A 125 -4.33 -3.22 -6.22
N VAL A 126 -5.46 -3.86 -5.94
CA VAL A 126 -5.68 -4.60 -4.67
C VAL A 126 -4.68 -5.74 -4.54
N LYS A 127 -4.47 -6.51 -5.61
CA LYS A 127 -3.54 -7.65 -5.60
C LYS A 127 -2.09 -7.22 -5.38
N LEU A 128 -1.72 -6.09 -5.96
CA LEU A 128 -0.44 -5.42 -5.76
C LEU A 128 -0.26 -5.00 -4.30
N LEU A 129 -1.25 -4.33 -3.70
CA LEU A 129 -1.22 -3.93 -2.29
C LEU A 129 -1.10 -5.14 -1.34
N GLN A 130 -1.83 -6.23 -1.62
CA GLN A 130 -1.72 -7.47 -0.85
C GLN A 130 -0.33 -8.11 -0.98
N THR A 131 0.24 -8.11 -2.18
CA THR A 131 1.58 -8.65 -2.42
C THR A 131 2.63 -7.81 -1.70
N LEU A 132 2.51 -6.48 -1.76
CA LEU A 132 3.37 -5.53 -1.05
C LEU A 132 3.30 -5.73 0.45
N LEU A 133 2.11 -5.82 1.03
CA LEU A 133 1.95 -6.01 2.47
C LEU A 133 2.58 -7.32 2.94
N GLN A 134 2.34 -8.41 2.22
CA GLN A 134 2.93 -9.71 2.58
C GLN A 134 4.46 -9.67 2.49
N LEU A 135 5.01 -9.04 1.44
CA LEU A 135 6.44 -8.88 1.25
C LEU A 135 7.06 -8.08 2.40
N MET A 136 6.46 -6.93 2.75
CA MET A 136 6.92 -6.09 3.85
C MET A 136 6.78 -6.76 5.21
N THR A 137 5.74 -7.58 5.41
CA THR A 137 5.56 -8.32 6.67
C THR A 137 6.67 -9.35 6.86
N LEU A 138 6.95 -10.17 5.84
CA LEU A 138 8.04 -11.16 5.87
C LEU A 138 9.40 -10.50 6.05
N ALA A 139 9.60 -9.35 5.42
CA ALA A 139 10.81 -8.54 5.53
C ALA A 139 11.03 -7.94 6.94
N TYR A 140 9.96 -7.79 7.73
CA TYR A 140 10.02 -7.26 9.11
C TYR A 140 10.00 -8.37 10.18
N GLU A 141 9.77 -9.63 9.78
CA GLU A 141 9.86 -10.77 10.68
C GLU A 141 11.32 -11.01 11.09
N GLU A 142 11.56 -11.19 12.38
CA GLU A 142 12.85 -11.68 12.86
C GLU A 142 12.97 -13.16 12.46
N LYS A 143 13.96 -13.51 11.65
CA LYS A 143 14.44 -14.90 11.56
C LYS A 143 15.02 -15.27 12.92
N LYS A 144 14.16 -15.73 13.83
CA LYS A 144 14.59 -16.41 15.05
C LYS A 144 15.46 -17.57 14.59
N ASP A 145 16.75 -17.50 14.91
CA ASP A 145 17.72 -18.56 14.68
C ASP A 145 17.09 -19.93 14.92
N ALA A 146 17.09 -20.75 13.88
CA ALA A 146 16.70 -22.15 13.98
C ALA A 146 17.80 -22.92 14.74
N GLY A 147 17.70 -22.99 16.06
CA GLY A 147 18.32 -24.04 16.89
C GLY A 147 19.83 -23.94 17.17
N PRO A 148 20.32 -24.73 18.15
CA PRO A 148 21.56 -24.46 18.86
C PRO A 148 22.81 -24.69 18.00
N GLN A 149 23.65 -23.65 17.90
CA GLN A 149 25.04 -23.80 17.48
C GLN A 149 25.78 -24.73 18.43
N ASP A 150 26.16 -25.90 17.94
CA ASP A 150 27.21 -26.70 18.53
C ASP A 150 28.55 -25.97 18.31
N LYS A 151 28.94 -25.15 19.30
CA LYS A 151 30.23 -24.46 19.31
C LYS A 151 31.33 -25.46 19.63
N THR A 152 31.70 -26.30 18.68
CA THR A 152 33.01 -26.95 18.71
C THR A 152 34.05 -25.93 18.25
N LYS A 153 34.76 -25.37 19.24
CA LYS A 153 35.91 -24.49 19.07
C LYS A 153 36.92 -25.11 18.09
N GLN A 154 37.21 -24.42 17.00
CA GLN A 154 38.58 -24.36 16.51
C GLN A 154 38.93 -22.95 16.06
N GLN A 155 40.04 -22.52 16.62
CA GLN A 155 40.53 -21.16 16.72
C GLN A 155 41.47 -20.94 15.53
N THR A 156 41.05 -20.11 14.58
CA THR A 156 41.96 -19.43 13.65
C THR A 156 41.45 -18.01 13.47
N ALA A 157 42.24 -17.07 13.97
CA ALA A 157 41.98 -15.64 13.88
C ALA A 157 42.05 -15.20 12.41
N VAL A 158 40.90 -14.83 11.86
CA VAL A 158 40.78 -13.89 10.75
C VAL A 158 39.70 -12.92 11.16
N GLN A 159 40.06 -11.63 11.24
CA GLN A 159 39.12 -10.53 11.34
C GLN A 159 38.23 -10.59 10.10
N ASP A 160 36.97 -10.94 10.28
CA ASP A 160 35.95 -10.55 9.32
C ASP A 160 34.71 -10.08 10.08
N THR A 161 34.31 -8.89 9.67
CA THR A 161 33.12 -8.13 9.99
C THR A 161 31.94 -9.05 10.23
N GLY A 162 31.47 -9.10 11.49
CA GLY A 162 30.20 -9.72 11.82
C GLY A 162 29.06 -8.93 11.20
N GLN A 163 28.73 -9.21 9.94
CA GLN A 163 27.42 -8.89 9.40
C GLN A 163 26.45 -9.86 10.06
N GLN A 164 25.91 -9.44 11.21
CA GLN A 164 24.61 -9.93 11.65
C GLN A 164 23.67 -9.72 10.47
N GLN A 165 23.09 -10.82 9.99
CA GLN A 165 22.09 -10.83 8.94
C GLN A 165 20.79 -10.30 9.56
N ASP A 166 20.84 -9.05 10.06
CA ASP A 166 19.68 -8.30 10.48
C ASP A 166 18.79 -8.14 9.26
N SER A 167 17.49 -8.34 9.46
CA SER A 167 16.49 -8.38 8.40
C SER A 167 16.72 -7.25 7.39
N GLU A 168 17.11 -7.58 6.15
CA GLU A 168 17.75 -6.71 5.13
C GLU A 168 16.91 -5.46 4.74
N LEU A 169 15.67 -5.38 5.22
CA LEU A 169 14.71 -4.30 5.02
C LEU A 169 14.38 -3.47 6.26
N VAL A 170 14.67 -3.96 7.47
CA VAL A 170 14.47 -3.18 8.70
C VAL A 170 15.50 -2.05 8.70
N GLY A 171 15.01 -0.82 8.51
CA GLY A 171 15.87 0.36 8.34
C GLY A 171 16.33 0.64 6.91
N ASN A 172 15.95 -0.17 5.91
CA ASN A 172 16.22 0.16 4.51
C ASN A 172 15.29 1.30 4.05
N GLU A 173 15.79 2.53 4.12
CA GLU A 173 15.02 3.74 3.83
C GLU A 173 14.38 3.69 2.44
N ASP A 174 15.14 3.33 1.40
CA ASP A 174 14.66 3.33 0.01
C ASP A 174 13.50 2.35 -0.20
N MET A 175 13.61 1.15 0.38
CA MET A 175 12.57 0.13 0.25
C MET A 175 11.30 0.51 1.02
N VAL A 176 11.43 1.04 2.24
CA VAL A 176 10.29 1.50 3.03
C VAL A 176 9.63 2.71 2.37
N MET A 177 10.43 3.67 1.91
CA MET A 177 9.96 4.84 1.16
C MET A 177 9.13 4.40 -0.04
N GLN A 178 9.65 3.49 -0.85
CA GLN A 178 8.97 2.97 -2.03
C GLN A 178 7.66 2.25 -1.67
N ALA A 179 7.68 1.41 -0.63
CA ALA A 179 6.49 0.68 -0.19
C ALA A 179 5.37 1.63 0.28
N VAL A 180 5.71 2.61 1.12
CA VAL A 180 4.76 3.62 1.61
C VAL A 180 4.27 4.49 0.46
N TRP A 181 5.15 4.89 -0.46
CA TRP A 181 4.80 5.67 -1.65
C TRP A 181 3.72 4.98 -2.47
N ILE A 182 3.87 3.69 -2.77
CA ILE A 182 2.90 2.91 -3.55
C ILE A 182 1.51 2.97 -2.90
N CYS A 183 1.44 2.76 -1.59
CA CYS A 183 0.17 2.78 -0.87
C CYS A 183 -0.45 4.18 -0.85
N MET A 184 0.35 5.22 -0.58
CA MET A 184 -0.14 6.60 -0.58
C MET A 184 -0.61 7.05 -1.98
N HIS A 185 0.10 6.65 -3.04
CA HIS A 185 -0.29 6.95 -4.41
C HIS A 185 -1.66 6.35 -4.76
N LEU A 186 -1.85 5.05 -4.47
CA LEU A 186 -3.12 4.36 -4.73
C LEU A 186 -4.27 4.87 -3.85
N HIS A 187 -3.96 5.28 -2.62
CA HIS A 187 -4.92 5.92 -1.73
C HIS A 187 -5.37 7.29 -2.26
N ALA A 188 -4.42 8.15 -2.62
CA ALA A 188 -4.69 9.51 -3.07
C ALA A 188 -5.40 9.56 -4.43
N THR A 189 -5.10 8.61 -5.32
CA THR A 189 -5.73 8.51 -6.65
C THR A 189 -7.11 7.83 -6.61
N SER A 190 -7.49 7.20 -5.49
CA SER A 190 -8.80 6.59 -5.34
C SER A 190 -9.90 7.66 -5.24
N SER A 191 -10.80 7.69 -6.22
CA SER A 191 -11.77 8.78 -6.39
C SER A 191 -12.97 8.75 -5.43
N SER A 192 -13.17 7.68 -4.65
CA SER A 192 -14.30 7.57 -3.73
C SER A 192 -13.91 7.02 -2.36
N ALA A 193 -14.62 7.46 -1.32
CA ALA A 193 -14.48 6.95 0.04
C ALA A 193 -14.85 5.46 0.15
N SER A 194 -15.65 4.95 -0.79
CA SER A 194 -16.03 3.54 -0.88
C SER A 194 -15.13 2.71 -1.80
N SER A 195 -14.04 3.31 -2.31
CA SER A 195 -13.10 2.61 -3.18
C SER A 195 -12.48 1.43 -2.45
N VAL A 196 -12.64 0.23 -3.01
CA VAL A 196 -12.00 -0.99 -2.49
C VAL A 196 -10.48 -0.83 -2.49
N VAL A 197 -9.92 -0.19 -3.52
CA VAL A 197 -8.49 0.11 -3.62
C VAL A 197 -8.07 1.09 -2.54
N GLY A 198 -8.81 2.20 -2.37
CA GLY A 198 -8.53 3.22 -1.36
C GLY A 198 -8.55 2.63 0.05
N ASN A 199 -9.58 1.87 0.38
CA ASN A 199 -9.71 1.21 1.70
C ASN A 199 -8.59 0.18 1.93
N THR A 200 -8.25 -0.61 0.91
CA THR A 200 -7.14 -1.57 0.99
C THR A 200 -5.80 -0.85 1.18
N ALA A 201 -5.58 0.26 0.45
CA ALA A 201 -4.38 1.07 0.55
C ALA A 201 -4.26 1.70 1.95
N ALA A 202 -5.33 2.29 2.46
CA ALA A 202 -5.38 2.87 3.80
C ALA A 202 -5.06 1.82 4.88
N MET A 203 -5.64 0.63 4.78
CA MET A 203 -5.33 -0.47 5.70
C MET A 203 -3.86 -0.90 5.58
N THR A 204 -3.32 -0.96 4.36
CA THR A 204 -1.92 -1.31 4.13
C THR A 204 -0.99 -0.25 4.74
N ILE A 205 -1.29 1.05 4.60
CA ILE A 205 -0.52 2.14 5.23
C ILE A 205 -0.50 1.95 6.75
N ARG A 206 -1.66 1.69 7.39
CA ARG A 206 -1.72 1.42 8.84
C ARG A 206 -0.80 0.28 9.26
N GLN A 207 -0.81 -0.81 8.49
CA GLN A 207 0.05 -1.97 8.78
C GLN A 207 1.53 -1.63 8.59
N LEU A 208 1.92 -0.95 7.51
CA LEU A 208 3.31 -0.54 7.29
C LEU A 208 3.83 0.42 8.36
N VAL A 209 3.00 1.40 8.78
CA VAL A 209 3.34 2.30 9.88
C VAL A 209 3.52 1.50 11.18
N SER A 210 2.62 0.57 11.47
CA SER A 210 2.73 -0.29 12.66
C SER A 210 3.99 -1.16 12.64
N LEU A 211 4.34 -1.73 11.49
CA LEU A 211 5.58 -2.52 11.30
C LEU A 211 6.82 -1.65 11.53
N ALA A 212 6.89 -0.48 10.90
CA ALA A 212 8.01 0.46 11.04
C ALA A 212 8.21 0.91 12.49
N PHE A 213 7.14 1.36 13.16
CA PHE A 213 7.22 1.80 14.56
C PHE A 213 7.43 0.65 15.55
N GLY A 214 6.92 -0.55 15.23
CA GLY A 214 7.19 -1.76 16.02
C GLY A 214 8.66 -2.17 16.05
N LYS A 215 9.44 -1.77 15.02
CA LYS A 215 10.88 -2.06 14.89
C LYS A 215 11.76 -0.81 14.97
N VAL A 216 11.22 0.33 15.40
CA VAL A 216 11.94 1.62 15.42
C VAL A 216 13.20 1.62 16.30
N HIS A 217 13.28 0.71 17.27
CA HIS A 217 14.43 0.56 18.16
C HIS A 217 15.43 -0.51 17.72
N ALA A 218 15.17 -1.21 16.61
CA ALA A 218 16.00 -2.32 16.16
C ALA A 218 17.40 -1.84 15.70
N SER A 219 17.47 -0.69 15.03
CA SER A 219 18.71 -0.10 14.53
C SER A 219 18.58 1.43 14.40
N PRO A 220 19.70 2.19 14.31
CA PRO A 220 19.64 3.62 14.05
C PRO A 220 19.00 3.95 12.69
N GLU A 221 19.14 3.09 11.69
CA GLU A 221 18.48 3.22 10.39
C GLU A 221 16.96 3.04 10.52
N ALA A 222 16.51 2.03 11.27
CA ALA A 222 15.08 1.83 11.56
C ALA A 222 14.47 3.01 12.32
N LYS A 223 15.24 3.58 13.25
CA LYS A 223 14.88 4.81 13.95
C LYS A 223 14.72 5.98 12.98
N HIS A 224 15.69 6.16 12.09
CA HIS A 224 15.67 7.22 11.07
C HIS A 224 14.43 7.12 10.18
N VAL A 225 14.11 5.92 9.69
CA VAL A 225 12.89 5.64 8.93
C VAL A 225 11.64 6.00 9.73
N GLY A 226 11.59 5.69 11.02
CA GLY A 226 10.48 6.08 11.89
C GLY A 226 10.30 7.60 12.01
N VAL A 227 11.38 8.36 12.10
CA VAL A 227 11.35 9.84 12.12
C VAL A 227 10.84 10.39 10.79
N LEU A 228 11.36 9.90 9.66
CA LEU A 228 10.93 10.31 8.32
C LEU A 228 9.45 9.98 8.08
N LEU A 229 9.01 8.80 8.50
CA LEU A 229 7.62 8.38 8.38
C LEU A 229 6.71 9.27 9.23
N PHE A 230 7.08 9.58 10.47
CA PHE A 230 6.32 10.51 11.31
C PHE A 230 6.18 11.88 10.64
N GLN A 231 7.28 12.41 10.11
CA GLN A 231 7.29 13.69 9.40
C GLN A 231 6.41 13.66 8.16
N GLU A 232 6.45 12.58 7.38
CA GLU A 232 5.64 12.41 6.18
C GLU A 232 4.13 12.33 6.50
N LEU A 233 3.75 11.70 7.61
CA LEU A 233 2.39 11.70 8.13
C LEU A 233 1.95 13.12 8.53
N CYS A 234 2.83 13.93 9.14
CA CYS A 234 2.54 15.34 9.42
C CYS A 234 2.26 16.15 8.16
N PHE A 235 3.08 15.97 7.12
CA PHE A 235 2.84 16.60 5.82
C PHE A 235 1.54 16.10 5.19
N MET A 236 1.24 14.81 5.33
CA MET A 236 0.00 14.21 4.80
C MET A 236 -1.24 14.86 5.41
N SER A 237 -1.23 15.04 6.73
CA SER A 237 -2.31 15.66 7.51
C SER A 237 -2.57 17.13 7.17
N ARG A 238 -1.60 17.82 6.57
CA ARG A 238 -1.71 19.23 6.14
C ARG A 238 -1.97 19.40 4.65
N GLU A 239 -2.18 18.30 3.92
CA GLU A 239 -2.29 18.34 2.45
C GLU A 239 -1.05 18.97 1.77
N GLU A 240 0.12 18.85 2.39
CA GLU A 240 1.37 19.37 1.84
C GLU A 240 2.10 18.27 1.05
N ASN A 241 3.03 18.63 0.17
CA ASN A 241 3.91 17.64 -0.44
C ASN A 241 5.09 17.36 0.49
N GLY A 242 5.22 16.13 0.95
CA GLY A 242 6.36 15.70 1.75
C GLY A 242 7.66 15.68 0.94
N VAL A 243 8.78 15.93 1.61
CA VAL A 243 10.12 15.92 0.99
C VAL A 243 10.58 14.49 0.72
N TRP A 244 10.20 13.54 1.58
CA TRP A 244 10.66 12.16 1.53
C TRP A 244 10.00 11.38 0.40
N LEU A 245 8.67 11.32 0.37
CA LEU A 245 7.94 10.57 -0.67
C LEU A 245 7.74 11.36 -1.96
N LYS A 246 8.00 12.67 -1.99
CA LYS A 246 7.77 13.55 -3.16
C LYS A 246 6.40 13.27 -3.81
N ARG A 247 5.35 13.26 -2.99
CA ARG A 247 4.01 12.87 -3.40
C ARG A 247 3.56 13.69 -4.60
N THR A 248 2.98 13.01 -5.58
CA THR A 248 2.45 13.63 -6.82
C THR A 248 0.95 13.88 -6.75
N ALA A 249 0.28 13.31 -5.74
CA ALA A 249 -1.15 13.45 -5.50
C ALA A 249 -1.39 13.68 -4.00
N VAL A 250 -2.27 14.62 -3.70
CA VAL A 250 -2.75 14.95 -2.36
C VAL A 250 -4.27 14.89 -2.38
N SER A 251 -4.87 14.39 -1.30
CA SER A 251 -6.33 14.38 -1.16
C SER A 251 -6.75 14.62 0.29
N PRO A 252 -7.91 15.27 0.54
CA PRO A 252 -8.43 15.47 1.90
C PRO A 252 -8.65 14.14 2.65
N MET A 253 -8.99 13.07 1.93
CA MET A 253 -9.09 11.72 2.52
C MET A 253 -7.74 11.23 3.04
N SER A 254 -6.65 11.52 2.32
CA SER A 254 -5.30 11.18 2.77
C SER A 254 -4.91 12.01 3.99
N ALA A 255 -5.31 13.27 4.07
CA ALA A 255 -5.09 14.10 5.24
C ALA A 255 -5.83 13.57 6.48
N ALA A 256 -7.09 13.18 6.34
CA ALA A 256 -7.85 12.55 7.42
C ALA A 256 -7.17 11.26 7.92
N LEU A 257 -6.71 10.40 7.00
CA LEU A 257 -5.92 9.22 7.34
C LEU A 257 -4.61 9.59 8.04
N GLY A 258 -3.95 10.68 7.63
CA GLY A 258 -2.72 11.17 8.26
C GLY A 258 -2.93 11.53 9.72
N VAL A 259 -4.01 12.26 10.03
CA VAL A 259 -4.36 12.63 11.41
C VAL A 259 -4.64 11.39 12.25
N GLU A 260 -5.43 10.45 11.72
CA GLU A 260 -5.73 9.16 12.39
C GLU A 260 -4.45 8.36 12.71
N LEU A 261 -3.51 8.29 11.76
CA LEU A 261 -2.24 7.60 11.94
C LEU A 261 -1.34 8.29 12.96
N LEU A 262 -1.29 9.62 12.96
CA LEU A 262 -0.54 10.39 13.95
C LEU A 262 -1.09 10.14 15.37
N GLU A 263 -2.40 10.16 15.55
CA GLU A 263 -3.04 9.81 16.82
C GLU A 263 -2.65 8.39 17.25
N THR A 264 -2.76 7.43 16.34
CA THR A 264 -2.42 6.02 16.60
C THR A 264 -0.96 5.85 17.03
N VAL A 265 -0.03 6.47 16.30
CA VAL A 265 1.42 6.39 16.58
C VAL A 265 1.76 7.05 17.90
N LEU A 266 1.21 8.25 18.17
CA LEU A 266 1.45 8.97 19.42
C LEU A 266 0.88 8.23 20.62
N ALA A 267 -0.30 7.62 20.49
CA ALA A 267 -0.91 6.83 21.56
C ALA A 267 -0.12 5.55 21.84
N ALA A 268 0.27 4.81 20.80
CA ALA A 268 0.96 3.52 20.94
C ALA A 268 2.44 3.68 21.36
N HIS A 269 3.10 4.75 20.93
CA HIS A 269 4.55 4.97 21.13
C HIS A 269 4.86 6.24 21.93
N TYR A 270 3.99 6.68 22.84
CA TYR A 270 4.16 7.95 23.58
C TYR A 270 5.53 8.11 24.28
N ALA A 271 6.08 7.02 24.81
CA ALA A 271 7.39 7.02 25.48
C ALA A 271 8.52 7.42 24.52
N LEU A 272 8.44 7.01 23.25
CA LEU A 272 9.39 7.36 22.20
C LEU A 272 9.49 8.88 22.04
N PHE A 273 8.34 9.55 21.92
CA PHE A 273 8.26 11.01 21.74
C PHE A 273 8.59 11.80 23.01
N ARG A 274 8.54 11.16 24.18
CA ARG A 274 8.91 11.77 25.46
C ARG A 274 10.41 11.63 25.75
N ASP A 275 11.00 10.48 25.44
CA ASP A 275 12.31 10.12 25.95
C ASP A 275 13.40 10.25 24.87
N ASP A 276 13.09 10.02 23.60
CA ASP A 276 14.03 10.16 22.49
C ASP A 276 14.13 11.60 21.97
N VAL A 277 15.37 12.08 21.79
CA VAL A 277 15.63 13.48 21.41
C VAL A 277 15.17 13.79 19.99
N GLU A 278 15.33 12.88 19.04
CA GLU A 278 14.97 13.10 17.64
C GLU A 278 13.45 13.08 17.47
N PHE A 279 12.76 12.11 18.09
CA PHE A 279 11.30 12.06 18.07
C PHE A 279 10.67 13.26 18.80
N LYS A 280 11.25 13.70 19.91
CA LYS A 280 10.81 14.93 20.59
C LYS A 280 11.00 16.17 19.72
N ALA A 281 12.12 16.27 19.00
CA ALA A 281 12.39 17.39 18.11
C ALA A 281 11.40 17.43 16.93
N VAL A 282 11.20 16.31 16.24
CA VAL A 282 10.26 16.24 15.11
C VAL A 282 8.83 16.50 15.56
N LEU A 283 8.43 16.02 16.75
CA LEU A 283 7.11 16.30 17.33
C LEU A 283 6.90 17.81 17.48
N LYS A 284 7.85 18.51 18.12
CA LYS A 284 7.76 19.96 18.32
C LYS A 284 7.73 20.72 17.00
N GLN A 285 8.58 20.33 16.06
CA GLN A 285 8.70 21.02 14.77
C GLN A 285 7.46 20.83 13.91
N GLN A 286 6.88 19.62 13.87
CA GLN A 286 5.83 19.28 12.92
C GLN A 286 4.40 19.39 13.49
N MET A 287 4.20 19.16 14.79
CA MET A 287 2.86 19.24 15.39
C MET A 287 2.41 20.69 15.64
N THR A 288 3.32 21.59 15.98
CA THR A 288 2.98 23.01 16.21
C THR A 288 2.25 23.63 15.02
N PRO A 289 2.76 23.55 13.76
CA PRO A 289 2.04 24.07 12.61
C PRO A 289 0.75 23.31 12.30
N LEU A 290 0.69 21.99 12.57
CA LEU A 290 -0.54 21.20 12.37
C LEU A 290 -1.67 21.68 13.30
N VAL A 291 -1.36 21.84 14.60
CA VAL A 291 -2.33 22.35 15.58
C VAL A 291 -2.73 23.78 15.24
N GLN A 292 -1.78 24.62 14.84
CA GLN A 292 -2.08 25.98 14.39
C GLN A 292 -3.01 26.00 13.18
N SER A 293 -2.75 25.19 12.15
CA SER A 293 -3.62 25.12 10.95
C SER A 293 -5.04 24.67 11.28
N VAL A 294 -5.20 23.72 12.22
CA VAL A 294 -6.51 23.25 12.67
C VAL A 294 -7.25 24.34 13.44
N LEU A 295 -6.55 25.07 14.32
CA LEU A 295 -7.13 26.17 15.10
C LEU A 295 -7.54 27.35 14.21
N GLU A 296 -6.73 27.72 13.22
CA GLU A 296 -7.03 28.80 12.26
C GLU A 296 -8.26 28.48 11.41
N MET A 297 -8.40 27.23 10.93
CA MET A 297 -9.61 26.80 10.23
C MET A 297 -10.86 26.90 11.10
N GLY A 298 -10.78 26.51 12.38
CA GLY A 298 -11.90 26.60 13.32
C GLY A 298 -12.31 28.03 13.72
N CYS A 299 -11.44 29.03 13.49
CA CYS A 299 -11.74 30.44 13.78
C CYS A 299 -12.44 31.16 12.62
N ASN A 300 -12.13 30.79 11.37
CA ASN A 300 -12.70 31.41 10.18
C ASN A 300 -14.19 31.09 9.95
N ASP A 301 -14.69 29.99 10.52
CA ASP A 301 -16.11 29.62 10.45
C ASP A 301 -17.02 30.50 11.33
N LYS A 302 -16.46 31.33 12.21
CA LYS A 302 -17.23 32.19 13.14
C LYS A 302 -17.37 33.64 12.70
N SER A 303 -16.74 34.07 11.60
CA SER A 303 -16.82 35.45 11.08
C SER A 303 -17.82 35.65 9.93
N GLY A 304 -18.72 34.69 9.67
CA GLY A 304 -19.78 34.79 8.67
C GLY A 304 -21.15 35.21 9.22
N GLY A 305 -21.21 36.17 10.16
CA GLY A 305 -22.45 36.54 10.84
C GLY A 305 -22.52 37.99 11.34
N SER A 306 -23.02 38.87 10.46
CA SER A 306 -23.83 40.07 10.72
C SER A 306 -23.32 41.20 11.64
N ALA A 307 -23.14 42.39 11.06
CA ALA A 307 -23.49 43.65 11.71
C ALA A 307 -23.95 44.71 10.69
N ASN A 308 -24.95 45.48 11.11
CA ASN A 308 -25.98 46.16 10.33
C ASN A 308 -25.66 47.64 10.03
N SER A 309 -26.30 48.16 8.98
CA SER A 309 -26.96 49.47 8.90
C SER A 309 -26.14 50.78 8.99
N GLY A 310 -26.11 51.51 7.87
CA GLY A 310 -25.87 52.95 7.78
C GLY A 310 -26.70 53.57 6.65
N ILE A 311 -27.89 54.05 7.00
CA ILE A 311 -28.83 54.79 6.15
C ILE A 311 -28.33 56.22 5.93
N THR A 312 -28.20 56.65 4.67
CA THR A 312 -28.50 58.03 4.20
C THR A 312 -28.87 57.99 2.72
N GLY A 313 -30.06 58.49 2.37
CA GLY A 313 -30.58 58.59 0.99
C GLY A 313 -30.10 59.86 0.25
N PRO A 314 -30.86 60.35 -0.76
CA PRO A 314 -30.65 59.99 -2.16
C PRO A 314 -30.40 61.20 -3.08
N THR A 315 -29.76 61.00 -4.24
CA THR A 315 -29.90 61.92 -5.39
C THR A 315 -29.84 61.17 -6.72
N ASN A 316 -30.85 61.43 -7.54
CA ASN A 316 -31.11 60.95 -8.89
C ASN A 316 -30.03 61.33 -9.91
N THR A 317 -29.85 60.47 -10.90
CA THR A 317 -29.93 60.69 -12.37
C THR A 317 -29.18 59.53 -13.05
N SER A 318 -29.51 58.97 -14.21
CA SER A 318 -30.70 58.89 -15.06
C SER A 318 -30.23 58.08 -16.28
N ILE A 319 -31.10 57.18 -16.79
CA ILE A 319 -31.25 56.85 -18.23
C ILE A 319 -30.12 55.93 -18.81
N THR A 320 -30.35 54.76 -19.44
CA THR A 320 -31.45 54.28 -20.31
C THR A 320 -31.45 52.75 -20.40
N SER A 321 -32.64 52.15 -20.28
CA SER A 321 -33.30 51.23 -21.24
C SER A 321 -32.55 49.95 -21.71
N SER A 322 -33.13 48.74 -21.72
CA SER A 322 -34.54 48.41 -21.95
C SER A 322 -34.84 46.95 -21.53
N ASN A 323 -36.02 46.77 -20.92
CA ASN A 323 -37.10 45.82 -21.23
C ASN A 323 -36.76 44.33 -21.47
N THR A 324 -37.48 43.32 -21.01
CA THR A 324 -38.84 43.08 -20.46
C THR A 324 -38.86 41.54 -20.34
N THR A 325 -39.44 40.85 -19.38
CA THR A 325 -40.83 40.82 -18.91
C THR A 325 -40.82 39.88 -17.70
N GLY A 326 -41.41 40.30 -16.59
CA GLY A 326 -41.61 39.46 -15.43
C GLY A 326 -42.81 38.53 -15.56
N ALA A 327 -42.91 37.57 -14.67
CA ALA A 327 -44.14 37.30 -13.93
C ALA A 327 -43.81 36.45 -12.70
N VAL A 328 -44.08 37.05 -11.56
CA VAL A 328 -44.03 36.53 -10.21
C VAL A 328 -45.13 35.48 -10.04
N VAL A 329 -44.83 34.38 -9.34
CA VAL A 329 -45.87 33.62 -8.62
C VAL A 329 -45.41 33.42 -7.19
N SER A 330 -46.09 34.18 -6.32
CA SER A 330 -46.05 34.09 -4.87
C SER A 330 -46.74 32.81 -4.41
N CYS A 331 -46.17 32.23 -3.35
CA CYS A 331 -46.72 31.10 -2.62
C CYS A 331 -47.92 31.54 -1.77
N THR A 332 -49.04 30.83 -1.88
CA THR A 332 -50.08 30.79 -0.83
C THR A 332 -50.69 29.40 -0.78
N GLY A 333 -50.62 28.79 0.42
CA GLY A 333 -51.79 28.18 1.06
C GLY A 333 -52.18 26.74 0.71
N ASN A 334 -52.13 25.93 1.75
CA ASN A 334 -53.05 24.84 2.12
C ASN A 334 -52.90 23.41 1.58
N ASP A 335 -52.68 22.53 2.57
CA ASP A 335 -53.43 21.29 2.85
C ASP A 335 -53.70 20.30 1.71
N ARG A 336 -53.01 19.15 1.75
CA ARG A 336 -53.72 17.87 1.91
C ARG A 336 -52.82 16.68 2.23
N ILE A 337 -53.26 15.95 3.26
CA ILE A 337 -52.98 14.56 3.58
C ILE A 337 -53.32 13.66 2.38
N GLN A 338 -52.40 12.76 1.99
CA GLN A 338 -52.79 11.40 1.59
C GLN A 338 -51.65 10.38 1.68
N THR A 339 -51.92 9.38 2.50
CA THR A 339 -51.22 8.11 2.69
C THR A 339 -51.25 7.23 1.43
N SER A 340 -50.14 6.57 1.09
CA SER A 340 -50.22 5.29 0.38
C SER A 340 -48.97 4.44 0.59
N SER A 341 -49.12 3.46 1.49
CA SER A 341 -48.28 2.28 1.62
C SER A 341 -48.77 1.24 0.60
N LYS A 342 -47.90 0.73 -0.27
CA LYS A 342 -48.23 -0.38 -1.17
C LYS A 342 -47.61 -1.68 -0.67
N HIS A 343 -48.52 -2.58 -0.30
CA HIS A 343 -48.33 -3.97 0.04
C HIS A 343 -47.76 -4.81 -1.11
N GLU A 344 -46.77 -5.62 -0.77
CA GLU A 344 -46.29 -6.78 -1.52
C GLU A 344 -47.06 -8.05 -1.06
N LYS A 345 -47.53 -8.87 -2.01
CA LYS A 345 -47.93 -10.26 -1.75
C LYS A 345 -47.63 -11.16 -2.96
N PRO A 346 -47.15 -12.41 -2.73
CA PRO A 346 -46.68 -13.32 -3.78
C PRO A 346 -47.74 -14.37 -4.16
N LYS A 347 -47.58 -15.03 -5.32
CA LYS A 347 -48.23 -16.32 -5.59
C LYS A 347 -47.37 -17.27 -6.44
N ARG A 348 -47.60 -18.55 -6.15
CA ARG A 348 -46.81 -19.77 -6.35
C ARG A 348 -47.17 -20.55 -7.64
N LYS A 349 -46.18 -21.32 -8.09
CA LYS A 349 -46.18 -22.74 -8.57
C LYS A 349 -46.73 -23.13 -9.95
N GLY A 350 -45.92 -23.95 -10.62
CA GLY A 350 -46.24 -24.99 -11.63
C GLY A 350 -44.95 -25.42 -12.34
N HIS A 351 -44.22 -26.46 -11.90
CA HIS A 351 -44.25 -27.87 -12.37
C HIS A 351 -44.03 -28.04 -13.89
N VAL A 352 -43.02 -28.83 -14.28
CA VAL A 352 -43.07 -29.96 -15.23
C VAL A 352 -41.64 -30.42 -15.57
N VAL A 353 -41.42 -31.72 -15.30
CA VAL A 353 -40.53 -32.75 -15.90
C VAL A 353 -39.04 -32.45 -16.04
#